data_AF-A0A413U6P2-F1
#
_entry.id   AF-A0A413U6P2-F1
#
_cell.length_a   1.000
_cell.length_b   1.000
_cell.length_c   1.000
_cell.angle_alpha   90.00
_cell.angle_beta   90.00
_cell.angle_gamma   90.00
#
_symmetry.space_group_name_H-M   'P 1'
#
loop_
_entity.id
_entity.type
_entity.pdbx_description
1 polymer ?
#
loop_
_entity_poly.entity_id
_entity_poly.type
_entity_poly.pdbx_seq_one_letter_code
_entity_poly.pdbx_strand_id
1 'polypeptide(L)'
;MALGVLLIGNVVPVSAAEKIQSTKIESLSELDLDTYTQELMEADDGIQLYAPAPALTRFKLLLINSEKAGQETIQNSSSSMQVGSRLDHGGTWFQAITAEVGYAKTRYAYFNGVRMTLTATEPMYLDSDNIVDGYYCLWTYEGSEYEAGTFTANSTSANSPWNTMSLRFNVY
;
A
#
# COMPACT_ATOMS: atom_id res chain seq x y z
N MET A 1 -11.52 51.23 48.96
CA MET A 1 -10.19 50.61 48.75
C MET A 1 -10.23 49.28 49.49
N ALA A 2 -10.11 48.08 48.93
CA ALA A 2 -9.71 47.62 47.61
C ALA A 2 -10.58 46.42 47.18
N LEU A 3 -10.61 46.21 45.87
CA LEU A 3 -11.35 45.19 45.13
C LEU A 3 -10.96 43.76 45.54
N GLY A 4 -11.94 42.87 45.54
CA GLY A 4 -11.71 41.43 45.42
C GLY A 4 -11.45 41.05 43.97
N VAL A 5 -10.64 40.01 43.76
CA VAL A 5 -10.60 39.25 42.51
C VAL A 5 -10.54 37.76 42.86
N LEU A 6 -11.63 37.08 42.56
CA LEU A 6 -11.75 35.63 42.52
C LEU A 6 -11.03 35.16 41.24
N LEU A 7 -9.94 34.40 41.37
CA LEU A 7 -9.35 33.72 40.21
C LEU A 7 -10.29 32.60 39.77
N ILE A 8 -11.05 32.87 38.70
CA ILE A 8 -11.76 31.83 37.96
C ILE A 8 -10.68 31.15 37.11
N GLY A 9 -10.29 29.93 37.49
CA GLY A 9 -9.45 29.10 36.66
C GLY A 9 -10.20 28.80 35.37
N ASN A 10 -9.72 29.33 34.25
CA ASN A 10 -10.16 28.91 32.93
C ASN A 10 -9.79 27.43 32.78
N VAL A 11 -10.77 26.54 32.99
CA VAL A 11 -10.77 25.24 32.35
C VAL A 11 -10.90 25.50 30.86
N VAL A 12 -9.78 25.50 30.16
CA VAL A 12 -9.79 25.30 28.70
C VAL A 12 -10.41 23.93 28.51
N PRO A 13 -11.59 23.78 27.86
CA PRO A 13 -11.97 22.47 27.39
C PRO A 13 -10.88 22.06 26.42
N VAL A 14 -10.14 21.01 26.74
CA VAL A 14 -9.29 20.31 25.77
C VAL A 14 -10.25 19.92 24.65
N SER A 15 -10.30 20.76 23.62
CA SER A 15 -10.93 20.47 22.34
C SER A 15 -10.48 19.07 21.97
N ALA A 16 -11.46 18.22 21.64
CA ALA A 16 -11.26 16.89 21.12
C ALA A 16 -9.99 16.87 20.27
N ALA A 17 -9.06 15.97 20.60
CA ALA A 17 -7.86 15.72 19.81
C ALA A 17 -8.30 15.72 18.34
N GLU A 18 -7.79 16.67 17.58
CA GLU A 18 -7.95 16.74 16.14
C GLU A 18 -7.41 15.40 15.63
N LYS A 19 -8.32 14.45 15.40
CA LYS A 19 -7.99 13.17 14.79
C LYS A 19 -7.43 13.58 13.44
N ILE A 20 -6.12 13.52 13.28
CA ILE A 20 -5.46 13.77 12.00
C ILE A 20 -6.18 12.84 11.02
N GLN A 21 -7.09 13.39 10.21
CA GLN A 21 -7.73 12.62 9.16
C GLN A 21 -6.59 12.17 8.26
N SER A 22 -6.48 10.86 8.05
CA SER A 22 -5.46 10.37 7.15
C SER A 22 -5.67 11.00 5.77
N THR A 23 -4.58 11.33 5.10
CA THR A 23 -4.62 11.82 3.73
C THR A 23 -4.43 10.67 2.76
N LYS A 24 -5.04 10.80 1.58
CA LYS A 24 -4.74 9.91 0.48
C LYS A 24 -3.31 10.14 0.02
N ILE A 25 -2.70 9.06 -0.44
CA ILE A 25 -1.43 9.09 -1.15
C ILE A 25 -1.77 9.50 -2.58
N GLU A 26 -1.27 10.64 -3.01
CA GLU A 26 -1.51 11.16 -4.37
C GLU A 26 -0.38 10.73 -5.32
N SER A 27 0.83 10.54 -4.78
CA SER A 27 1.99 10.04 -5.51
C SER A 27 2.78 9.02 -4.69
N LEU A 28 3.26 7.97 -5.35
CA LEU A 28 4.15 6.99 -4.73
C LEU A 28 5.52 7.58 -4.36
N SER A 29 5.91 8.71 -4.98
CA SER A 29 7.13 9.46 -4.62
C SER A 29 7.07 10.10 -3.22
N GLU A 30 5.90 10.15 -2.60
CA GLU A 30 5.73 10.64 -1.23
C GLU A 30 6.15 9.60 -0.18
N LEU A 31 6.37 8.35 -0.60
CA LEU A 31 6.74 7.24 0.27
C LEU A 31 8.22 6.91 0.17
N ASP A 32 8.78 6.48 1.30
CA ASP A 32 10.09 5.83 1.33
C ASP A 32 9.98 4.40 0.80
N LEU A 33 10.11 4.25 -0.52
CA LEU A 33 10.03 2.94 -1.18
C LEU A 33 11.30 2.10 -0.98
N ASP A 34 12.40 2.67 -0.52
CA ASP A 34 13.68 1.97 -0.35
C ASP A 34 13.57 0.87 0.70
N THR A 35 12.81 1.12 1.77
CA THR A 35 12.53 0.13 2.81
C THR A 35 11.83 -1.12 2.22
N TYR A 36 10.88 -0.93 1.30
CA TYR A 36 10.19 -2.05 0.62
C TYR A 36 11.09 -2.72 -0.42
N THR A 37 11.93 -1.94 -1.11
CA THR A 37 12.90 -2.43 -2.09
C THR A 37 13.84 -3.44 -1.44
N GLN A 38 14.38 -3.12 -0.26
CA GLN A 38 15.28 -4.01 0.48
C GLN A 38 14.64 -5.37 0.84
N GLU A 39 13.34 -5.42 1.13
CA GLU A 39 12.62 -6.67 1.41
C GLU A 39 12.39 -7.53 0.14
N LEU A 40 12.47 -6.90 -1.03
CA LEU A 40 12.24 -7.54 -2.33
C LEU A 40 13.53 -7.96 -3.04
N MET A 41 14.69 -7.49 -2.59
CA MET A 41 15.99 -7.89 -3.13
C MET A 41 16.27 -9.36 -2.78
N GLU A 42 16.55 -10.17 -3.80
CA GLU A 42 17.23 -11.47 -3.62
C GLU A 42 18.72 -11.28 -3.89
N ALA A 43 19.58 -12.17 -3.38
CA ALA A 43 21.02 -12.05 -3.55
C ALA A 43 21.39 -11.99 -5.05
N ASP A 44 22.14 -10.94 -5.42
CA ASP A 44 22.58 -10.61 -6.78
C ASP A 44 23.24 -11.81 -7.49
N ASP A 45 22.70 -12.22 -8.64
CA ASP A 45 23.31 -13.19 -9.55
C ASP A 45 23.77 -12.50 -10.85
N GLY A 46 24.45 -11.37 -10.72
CA GLY A 46 25.31 -10.80 -11.75
C GLY A 46 24.61 -10.17 -12.95
N ILE A 47 25.32 -9.21 -13.56
CA ILE A 47 24.83 -8.39 -14.68
C ILE A 47 24.58 -9.26 -15.93
N GLN A 48 23.32 -9.40 -16.37
CA GLN A 48 22.97 -9.91 -17.70
C GLN A 48 22.45 -8.80 -18.63
N LEU A 49 23.37 -8.21 -19.40
CA LEU A 49 23.05 -7.27 -20.45
C LEU A 49 22.21 -7.97 -21.57
N TYR A 50 21.05 -7.42 -21.92
CA TYR A 50 20.13 -7.91 -22.97
C TYR A 50 19.32 -9.19 -22.67
N ALA A 51 19.02 -9.49 -21.40
CA ALA A 51 18.07 -10.55 -21.07
C ALA A 51 16.63 -10.17 -21.50
N PRO A 52 15.79 -11.15 -21.87
CA PRO A 52 14.36 -10.91 -22.07
C PRO A 52 13.72 -10.41 -20.77
N ALA A 53 12.71 -9.54 -20.90
CA ALA A 53 11.97 -9.02 -19.74
C ALA A 53 11.56 -10.17 -18.79
N PRO A 54 11.97 -10.14 -17.51
CA PRO A 54 11.73 -11.25 -16.59
C PRO A 54 10.24 -11.55 -16.44
N ALA A 55 9.91 -12.84 -16.29
CA ALA A 55 8.55 -13.26 -15.96
C ALA A 55 8.17 -12.80 -14.54
N LEU A 56 6.88 -12.64 -14.27
CA LEU A 56 6.39 -12.26 -12.95
C LEU A 56 6.74 -13.35 -11.91
N THR A 57 7.57 -13.01 -10.94
CA THR A 57 8.13 -13.94 -9.94
C THR A 57 7.64 -13.63 -8.52
N ARG A 58 7.35 -12.36 -8.22
CA ARG A 58 6.82 -11.94 -6.91
C ARG A 58 5.65 -10.98 -7.07
N PHE A 59 4.66 -11.13 -6.19
CA PHE A 59 3.55 -10.20 -6.08
C PHE A 59 3.17 -10.07 -4.60
N LYS A 60 3.32 -8.87 -4.03
CA LYS A 60 3.11 -8.59 -2.59
C LYS A 60 2.24 -7.35 -2.40
N LEU A 61 1.44 -7.36 -1.34
CA LEU A 61 0.84 -6.16 -0.71
C LEU A 61 1.84 -5.60 0.32
N LEU A 62 2.16 -4.32 0.22
CA LEU A 62 3.18 -3.66 1.03
C LEU A 62 2.60 -2.69 2.05
N LEU A 63 1.53 -1.99 1.68
CA LEU A 63 0.91 -0.96 2.51
C LEU A 63 -0.57 -0.87 2.19
N ILE A 64 -1.37 -0.59 3.20
CA ILE A 64 -2.76 -0.16 3.06
C ILE A 64 -2.94 1.20 3.73
N ASN A 65 -3.90 1.99 3.24
CA ASN A 65 -4.24 3.29 3.81
C ASN A 65 -5.77 3.49 3.79
N SER A 66 -6.32 4.09 4.84
CA SER A 66 -7.73 4.45 4.89
C SER A 66 -7.96 5.74 5.68
N GLU A 67 -9.15 6.30 5.55
CA GLU A 67 -9.56 7.50 6.27
C GLU A 67 -9.47 7.33 7.79
N LYS A 68 -9.90 6.16 8.28
CA LYS A 68 -10.05 5.90 9.71
C LYS A 68 -8.75 5.59 10.44
N ALA A 69 -7.87 4.79 9.82
CA ALA A 69 -6.65 4.25 10.46
C ALA A 69 -5.35 4.86 9.91
N GLY A 70 -5.40 5.48 8.73
CA GLY A 70 -4.21 5.89 8.02
C GLY A 70 -3.41 4.73 7.46
N GLN A 71 -2.09 4.93 7.34
CA GLN A 71 -1.19 3.98 6.70
C GLN A 71 -0.84 2.82 7.64
N GLU A 72 -0.91 1.59 7.14
CA GLU A 72 -0.40 0.38 7.78
C GLU A 72 0.53 -0.37 6.82
N THR A 73 1.79 -0.54 7.21
CA THR A 73 2.76 -1.38 6.49
C THR A 73 2.48 -2.86 6.72
N ILE A 74 2.44 -3.63 5.64
CA ILE A 74 2.17 -5.07 5.62
C ILE A 74 3.47 -5.82 5.38
N GLN A 75 3.98 -6.48 6.42
CA GLN A 75 5.35 -6.99 6.42
C GLN A 75 5.55 -8.37 5.76
N ASN A 76 4.49 -9.11 5.36
CA ASN A 76 4.63 -10.52 4.93
C ASN A 76 3.51 -11.08 4.01
N SER A 77 2.88 -10.27 3.16
CA SER A 77 1.67 -10.67 2.41
C SER A 77 1.81 -11.87 1.44
N SER A 78 2.99 -12.46 1.24
CA SER A 78 3.21 -13.67 0.44
C SER A 78 3.15 -14.95 1.27
N SER A 79 2.09 -15.75 1.05
CA SER A 79 1.89 -17.18 1.40
C SER A 79 2.11 -17.68 2.84
N SER A 80 2.68 -16.92 3.79
CA SER A 80 2.87 -17.44 5.16
C SER A 80 2.68 -16.49 6.34
N MET A 81 2.44 -15.17 6.22
CA MET A 81 2.10 -14.37 7.41
C MET A 81 1.41 -13.00 7.13
N GLN A 82 0.52 -12.59 8.02
CA GLN A 82 -0.43 -11.47 7.91
C GLN A 82 -1.44 -11.58 6.76
N VAL A 83 -2.61 -12.15 7.09
CA VAL A 83 -3.78 -12.25 6.20
C VAL A 83 -4.81 -11.14 6.45
N GLY A 84 -4.51 -10.19 7.34
CA GLY A 84 -5.34 -9.02 7.55
C GLY A 84 -4.70 -7.89 8.36
N SER A 85 -5.34 -6.73 8.35
CA SER A 85 -4.85 -5.51 9.02
C SER A 85 -4.74 -5.70 10.53
N ARG A 86 -3.92 -4.86 11.17
CA ARG A 86 -3.81 -4.75 12.63
C ARG A 86 -4.56 -3.53 13.16
N LEU A 87 -4.73 -2.52 12.31
CA LEU A 87 -5.51 -1.33 12.60
C LEU A 87 -6.94 -1.48 12.07
N ASP A 88 -7.86 -0.74 12.70
CA ASP A 88 -9.28 -0.68 12.32
C ASP A 88 -9.47 0.32 11.17
N HIS A 89 -9.32 -0.14 9.94
CA HIS A 89 -9.53 0.64 8.73
C HIS A 89 -11.01 0.79 8.40
N GLY A 90 -11.36 1.93 7.84
CA GLY A 90 -12.74 2.26 7.49
C GLY A 90 -12.81 3.63 6.84
N GLY A 91 -14.02 4.03 6.49
CA GLY A 91 -14.34 5.30 5.87
C GLY A 91 -14.83 5.16 4.44
N THR A 92 -14.70 6.23 3.66
CA THR A 92 -15.28 6.31 2.31
C THR A 92 -14.30 5.92 1.20
N TRP A 93 -13.03 5.74 1.54
CA TRP A 93 -11.96 5.39 0.61
C TRP A 93 -10.94 4.44 1.24
N PHE A 94 -10.31 3.67 0.37
CA PHE A 94 -9.26 2.70 0.73
C PHE A 94 -8.16 2.73 -0.33
N GLN A 95 -6.91 2.69 0.09
CA GLN A 95 -5.78 2.56 -0.81
C GLN A 95 -4.93 1.35 -0.43
N ALA A 96 -4.31 0.73 -1.45
CA ALA A 96 -3.38 -0.37 -1.28
C ALA A 96 -2.20 -0.20 -2.24
N ILE A 97 -1.00 -0.50 -1.76
CA ILE A 97 0.21 -0.51 -2.58
C ILE A 97 0.68 -1.94 -2.73
N THR A 98 0.77 -2.39 -3.98
CA THR A 98 1.33 -3.70 -4.32
C THR A 98 2.66 -3.56 -5.02
N ALA A 99 3.58 -4.48 -4.77
CA ALA A 99 4.79 -4.65 -5.56
C ALA A 99 4.67 -5.89 -6.46
N GLU A 100 5.05 -5.72 -7.72
CA GLU A 100 5.23 -6.81 -8.69
C GLU A 100 6.70 -6.84 -9.14
N VAL A 101 7.37 -7.98 -8.96
CA VAL A 101 8.72 -8.23 -9.49
C VAL A 101 8.58 -9.11 -10.72
N GLY A 102 9.20 -8.68 -11.81
CA GLY A 102 8.98 -9.17 -13.16
C GLY A 102 7.89 -8.39 -13.89
N TYR A 103 7.76 -8.66 -15.19
CA TYR A 103 6.90 -7.88 -16.08
C TYR A 103 5.50 -8.47 -16.17
N ALA A 104 4.50 -7.68 -15.77
CA ALA A 104 3.10 -8.04 -15.89
C ALA A 104 2.47 -7.51 -17.19
N LYS A 105 1.61 -8.32 -17.80
CA LYS A 105 0.75 -7.94 -18.94
C LYS A 105 -0.56 -7.32 -18.48
N THR A 106 -1.14 -7.87 -17.42
CA THR A 106 -2.41 -7.40 -16.86
C THR A 106 -2.38 -7.43 -15.35
N ARG A 107 -3.00 -6.44 -14.72
CA ARG A 107 -3.12 -6.31 -13.27
C ARG A 107 -4.49 -5.78 -12.89
N TYR A 108 -5.06 -6.32 -11.82
CA TYR A 108 -6.37 -5.91 -11.30
C TYR A 108 -6.36 -5.95 -9.78
N ALA A 109 -7.00 -4.97 -9.15
CA ALA A 109 -7.30 -4.97 -7.73
C ALA A 109 -8.78 -4.70 -7.48
N TYR A 110 -9.29 -5.27 -6.39
CA TYR A 110 -10.68 -5.14 -5.95
C TYR A 110 -10.72 -4.95 -4.45
N PHE A 111 -11.64 -4.10 -4.00
CA PHE A 111 -12.00 -3.96 -2.60
C PHE A 111 -13.49 -4.23 -2.45
N ASN A 112 -13.87 -5.18 -1.58
CA ASN A 112 -15.26 -5.62 -1.41
C ASN A 112 -15.95 -6.00 -2.74
N GLY A 113 -15.20 -6.58 -3.68
CA GLY A 113 -15.68 -6.97 -5.01
C GLY A 113 -15.80 -5.81 -6.01
N VAL A 114 -15.61 -4.56 -5.58
CA VAL A 114 -15.57 -3.38 -6.47
C VAL A 114 -14.17 -3.21 -7.03
N ARG A 115 -14.07 -3.03 -8.36
CA ARG A 115 -12.78 -2.83 -9.02
C ARG A 115 -12.17 -1.50 -8.60
N MET A 116 -10.93 -1.55 -8.12
CA MET A 116 -10.15 -0.36 -7.75
C MET A 116 -9.51 0.28 -8.98
N THR A 117 -9.20 1.57 -8.88
CA THR A 117 -8.47 2.33 -9.89
C THR A 117 -6.97 2.22 -9.62
N LEU A 118 -6.17 1.91 -10.63
CA LEU A 118 -4.71 2.06 -10.57
C LEU A 118 -4.39 3.55 -10.75
N THR A 119 -4.02 4.24 -9.68
CA THR A 119 -3.82 5.70 -9.70
C THR A 119 -2.37 6.11 -9.92
N ALA A 120 -1.40 5.25 -9.55
CA ALA A 120 0.01 5.49 -9.82
C ALA A 120 0.80 4.18 -10.00
N THR A 121 1.91 4.28 -10.73
CA THR A 121 2.91 3.21 -10.85
C THR A 121 4.32 3.80 -10.81
N GLU A 122 5.22 3.18 -10.06
CA GLU A 122 6.63 3.58 -10.00
C GLU A 122 7.53 2.38 -10.36
N PRO A 123 8.59 2.58 -11.17
CA PRO A 123 9.55 1.54 -11.48
C PRO A 123 10.35 1.14 -10.25
N MET A 124 10.69 -0.14 -10.16
CA MET A 124 11.54 -0.72 -9.13
C MET A 124 12.85 -1.17 -9.75
N TYR A 125 13.95 -0.89 -9.06
CA TYR A 125 15.31 -1.31 -9.41
C TYR A 125 15.88 -2.04 -8.19
N LEU A 126 16.03 -3.36 -8.31
CA LEU A 126 16.50 -4.26 -7.26
C LEU A 126 17.99 -4.55 -7.37
N ASP A 127 18.61 -4.25 -8.52
CA ASP A 127 20.04 -4.34 -8.72
C ASP A 127 20.62 -3.02 -9.29
N SER A 128 21.87 -3.08 -9.78
CA SER A 128 22.63 -1.91 -10.25
C SER A 128 22.70 -1.79 -11.78
N ASP A 129 21.95 -2.60 -12.53
CA ASP A 129 22.03 -2.67 -13.98
C ASP A 129 21.21 -1.58 -14.72
N ASN A 130 20.42 -0.79 -13.97
CA ASN A 130 19.49 0.26 -14.45
C ASN A 130 18.35 -0.27 -15.35
N ILE A 131 18.06 -1.57 -15.29
CA ILE A 131 16.91 -2.20 -15.92
C ILE A 131 15.79 -2.25 -14.89
N VAL A 132 14.55 -1.99 -15.33
CA VAL A 132 13.40 -2.07 -14.43
C VAL A 132 13.14 -3.53 -14.07
N ASP A 133 13.18 -3.85 -12.79
CA ASP A 133 12.91 -5.19 -12.26
C ASP A 133 11.43 -5.44 -11.99
N GLY A 134 10.66 -4.37 -11.84
CA GLY A 134 9.27 -4.47 -11.42
C GLY A 134 8.62 -3.11 -11.24
N TYR A 135 7.43 -3.13 -10.63
CA TYR A 135 6.66 -1.93 -10.39
C TYR A 135 5.99 -1.94 -9.02
N TYR A 136 5.96 -0.78 -8.38
CA TYR A 136 5.00 -0.45 -7.34
C TYR A 136 3.71 0.04 -7.99
N CYS A 137 2.56 -0.38 -7.48
CA CYS A 137 1.25 0.00 -7.99
C CYS A 137 0.38 0.52 -6.85
N LEU A 138 -0.09 1.77 -6.96
CA LEU A 138 -1.05 2.36 -6.04
C LEU A 138 -2.47 2.15 -6.55
N TRP A 139 -3.27 1.46 -5.75
CA TRP A 139 -4.67 1.19 -6.01
C TRP A 139 -5.54 2.04 -5.10
N THR A 140 -6.55 2.70 -5.66
CA THR A 140 -7.51 3.52 -4.90
C THR A 140 -8.93 3.03 -5.13
N TYR A 141 -9.64 2.79 -4.04
CA TYR A 141 -11.08 2.57 -3.96
C TYR A 141 -11.73 3.85 -3.43
N GLU A 142 -12.74 4.32 -4.15
CA GLU A 142 -13.66 5.37 -3.74
C GLU A 142 -15.07 4.79 -3.84
N GLY A 143 -15.85 4.86 -2.77
CA GLY A 143 -17.20 4.31 -2.84
C GLY A 143 -17.99 4.46 -1.55
N SER A 144 -18.87 3.49 -1.32
CA SER A 144 -19.66 3.45 -0.10
C SER A 144 -18.77 3.30 1.12
N GLU A 145 -19.21 3.93 2.21
CA GLU A 145 -18.60 3.79 3.52
C GLU A 145 -18.47 2.32 3.93
N TYR A 146 -17.33 1.96 4.50
CA TYR A 146 -17.03 0.63 5.00
C TYR A 146 -16.38 0.70 6.38
N GLU A 147 -16.63 -0.31 7.21
CA GLU A 147 -15.97 -0.50 8.52
C GLU A 147 -14.98 -1.66 8.52
N ALA A 148 -15.04 -2.51 7.49
CA ALA A 148 -14.16 -3.65 7.26
C ALA A 148 -14.33 -4.10 5.79
N GLY A 149 -13.46 -4.96 5.30
CA GLY A 149 -13.56 -5.48 3.95
C GLY A 149 -12.55 -6.54 3.57
N THR A 150 -12.50 -6.83 2.28
CA THR A 150 -11.52 -7.73 1.69
C THR A 150 -10.89 -7.07 0.47
N PHE A 151 -9.57 -6.93 0.52
CA PHE A 151 -8.75 -6.58 -0.63
C PHE A 151 -8.34 -7.85 -1.37
N THR A 152 -8.45 -7.83 -2.69
CA THR A 152 -7.90 -8.87 -3.56
C THR A 152 -7.20 -8.23 -4.74
N ALA A 153 -6.14 -8.85 -5.20
CA ALA A 153 -5.46 -8.41 -6.41
C ALA A 153 -4.88 -9.59 -7.17
N ASN A 154 -4.68 -9.41 -8.46
CA ASN A 154 -3.95 -10.36 -9.29
C ASN A 154 -3.09 -9.62 -10.32
N SER A 155 -1.98 -10.26 -10.67
CA SER A 155 -1.07 -9.82 -11.72
C SER A 155 -0.67 -11.03 -12.56
N THR A 156 -0.73 -10.88 -13.89
CA THR A 156 -0.44 -11.93 -14.86
C THR A 156 0.80 -11.58 -15.65
N SER A 157 1.77 -12.50 -15.68
CA SER A 157 3.05 -12.33 -16.37
C SER A 157 2.87 -12.05 -17.87
N ALA A 158 3.70 -11.16 -18.41
CA ALA A 158 3.81 -10.91 -19.85
C ALA A 158 4.60 -12.00 -20.59
N ASN A 159 5.51 -12.65 -19.87
CA ASN A 159 6.42 -13.64 -20.42
C ASN A 159 6.13 -15.03 -19.86
N SER A 160 6.56 -16.07 -20.60
CA SER A 160 6.45 -17.47 -20.18
C SER A 160 6.96 -17.64 -18.74
N PRO A 161 6.23 -18.33 -17.85
CA PRO A 161 5.12 -19.25 -18.13
C PRO A 161 3.73 -18.60 -18.19
N TRP A 162 3.61 -17.27 -18.26
CA TRP A 162 2.33 -16.54 -18.22
C TRP A 162 1.51 -16.84 -16.96
N ASN A 163 2.20 -17.13 -15.86
CA ASN A 163 1.58 -17.37 -14.56
C ASN A 163 0.79 -16.14 -14.09
N THR A 164 -0.26 -16.40 -13.32
CA THR A 164 -1.00 -15.37 -12.59
C THR A 164 -0.73 -15.54 -11.11
N MET A 165 -0.24 -14.49 -10.47
CA MET A 165 -0.10 -14.40 -9.02
C MET A 165 -1.32 -13.68 -8.45
N SER A 166 -1.76 -14.07 -7.26
CA SER A 166 -2.96 -13.49 -6.64
C SER A 166 -2.76 -13.29 -5.14
N LEU A 167 -3.41 -12.26 -4.62
CA LEU A 167 -3.39 -11.87 -3.21
C LEU A 167 -4.83 -11.74 -2.70
N ARG A 168 -4.99 -12.09 -1.43
CA ARG A 168 -6.21 -11.83 -0.66
C ARG A 168 -5.82 -11.38 0.74
N PHE A 169 -6.42 -10.29 1.20
CA PHE A 169 -6.12 -9.67 2.48
C PHE A 169 -7.40 -9.14 3.13
N ASN A 170 -7.60 -9.46 4.40
CA ASN A 170 -8.73 -8.97 5.17
C ASN A 170 -8.41 -7.58 5.74
N VAL A 171 -9.38 -6.67 5.67
CA VAL A 171 -9.27 -5.33 6.24
C VAL A 171 -10.28 -5.29 7.38
N TYR A 172 -9.80 -5.18 8.60
CA TYR A 172 -10.61 -4.99 9.81
C TYR A 172 -10.76 -3.51 10.13
#